data_AF-A0A0P9X0Q1-F1
#
_entry.id   AF-A0A0P9X0Q1-F1
#
_cell.length_a   1.000
_cell.length_b   1.000
_cell.length_c   1.000
_cell.angle_alpha   90.00
_cell.angle_beta   90.00
_cell.angle_gamma   90.00
#
_symmetry.space_group_name_H-M   'P 1'
#
loop_
_entity.id
_entity.type
_entity.pdbx_description
1 polymer ?
#
loop_
_entity_poly.entity_id
_entity_poly.type
_entity_poly.pdbx_seq_one_letter_code
_entity_poly.pdbx_strand_id
1 'polypeptide(L)'
;MEILMQDFIDIDDAIIVSLDEYVDSISDSSYRGRVLDVFNNVRECLDRLSRRAGRTVGVPDIRVKLSDKKTAEANPLGSIVLTRGIIDHCLSLKTPAFQERPEDPALFALDPDLAAMLGMAWIVSHEYAHLYRAHHAVEAFLGSEVYVLRAFEHDADLVAAAAVFRQLQSIVGFLFPDIQVRQCTLSSIYWIVRTLPDTHDRTGVHPPFSERFFQILLKLVTVVTDGSEIYDPDCLRHETQVRRELLIKTAVACEKAHKGCNDRSSKGYFSEWQDYIERNGHTDIIYDWMKVSPHVERFSGTIADMSRQNPYRGKIL
;
A
#
# COMPACT_ATOMS: atom_id res chain seq x y z
N MET A 1 19.47 -40.74 16.76
CA MET A 1 19.40 -39.32 16.41
C MET A 1 18.28 -39.19 15.40
N GLU A 2 17.15 -38.65 15.85
CA GLU A 2 15.85 -38.69 15.18
C GLU A 2 15.84 -37.79 13.95
N ILE A 3 15.35 -38.34 12.84
CA ILE A 3 14.93 -37.59 11.66
C ILE A 3 13.58 -36.97 12.03
N LEU A 4 13.54 -35.65 12.22
CA LEU A 4 12.29 -34.92 12.40
C LEU A 4 11.48 -34.97 11.09
N MET A 5 10.63 -35.98 10.98
CA MET A 5 9.37 -35.89 10.24
C MET A 5 8.53 -34.80 10.88
N GLN A 6 8.27 -33.71 10.14
CA GLN A 6 6.96 -33.05 10.00
C GLN A 6 7.14 -31.66 9.34
N ASP A 7 7.54 -31.63 8.07
CA ASP A 7 7.04 -30.61 7.16
C ASP A 7 5.64 -31.08 6.72
N PHE A 8 4.65 -30.91 7.60
CA PHE A 8 3.27 -30.98 7.15
C PHE A 8 3.09 -29.80 6.19
N ILE A 9 2.97 -30.11 4.91
CA ILE A 9 2.37 -29.21 3.92
C ILE A 9 1.00 -28.86 4.52
N ASP A 10 0.84 -27.63 4.98
CA ASP A 10 -0.43 -27.09 5.44
C ASP A 10 -1.30 -26.96 4.16
N ILE A 11 -1.97 -28.05 3.79
CA ILE A 11 -2.87 -28.08 2.63
C ILE A 11 -4.05 -27.19 2.98
N ASP A 12 -3.98 -25.94 2.56
CA ASP A 12 -5.07 -24.99 2.70
C ASP A 12 -6.15 -25.34 1.67
N ASP A 13 -7.10 -26.20 2.08
CA ASP A 13 -8.25 -26.64 1.29
C ASP A 13 -9.27 -25.51 1.00
N ALA A 14 -8.96 -24.25 1.35
CA ALA A 14 -9.86 -23.15 1.09
C ALA A 14 -10.07 -22.94 -0.42
N ILE A 15 -11.35 -22.93 -0.80
CA ILE A 15 -11.83 -22.75 -2.16
C ILE A 15 -11.49 -21.32 -2.63
N ILE A 16 -10.95 -21.21 -3.86
CA ILE A 16 -10.71 -19.94 -4.55
C ILE A 16 -11.78 -19.75 -5.63
N VAL A 17 -12.63 -18.76 -5.45
CA VAL A 17 -13.72 -18.38 -6.38
C VAL A 17 -13.39 -17.08 -7.10
N SER A 18 -14.11 -16.77 -8.18
CA SER A 18 -14.09 -15.42 -8.77
C SER A 18 -14.73 -14.39 -7.82
N LEU A 19 -14.41 -13.11 -8.00
CA LEU A 19 -15.05 -12.04 -7.23
C LEU A 19 -16.58 -12.04 -7.41
N ASP A 20 -17.07 -12.31 -8.62
CA ASP A 20 -18.51 -12.32 -8.90
C ASP A 20 -19.20 -13.49 -8.17
N GLU A 21 -18.62 -14.70 -8.21
CA GLU A 21 -19.12 -15.85 -7.43
C GLU A 21 -19.10 -15.58 -5.91
N TYR A 22 -18.05 -14.91 -5.41
CA TYR A 22 -17.98 -14.50 -4.01
C TYR A 22 -19.13 -13.54 -3.66
N VAL A 23 -19.33 -12.49 -4.46
CA VAL A 23 -20.39 -11.50 -4.25
C VAL A 23 -21.78 -12.15 -4.29
N ASP A 24 -22.01 -13.05 -5.23
CA ASP A 24 -23.28 -13.79 -5.37
C ASP A 24 -23.54 -14.73 -4.19
N SER A 25 -22.49 -15.25 -3.55
CA SER A 25 -22.60 -16.09 -2.36
C SER A 25 -23.03 -15.32 -1.10
N ILE A 26 -22.89 -13.99 -1.09
CA ILE A 26 -23.24 -13.15 0.06
C ILE A 26 -24.76 -13.02 0.19
N SER A 27 -25.30 -13.57 1.29
CA SER A 27 -26.73 -13.48 1.61
C SER A 27 -27.14 -12.12 2.18
N ASP A 28 -26.28 -11.44 2.94
CA ASP A 28 -26.56 -10.12 3.50
C ASP A 28 -26.45 -9.03 2.43
N SER A 29 -27.58 -8.45 2.04
CA SER A 29 -27.63 -7.42 1.00
C SER A 29 -26.84 -6.16 1.35
N SER A 30 -26.77 -5.79 2.63
CA SER A 30 -26.03 -4.61 3.07
C SER A 30 -24.52 -4.86 2.96
N TYR A 31 -24.05 -6.00 3.45
CA TYR A 31 -22.64 -6.37 3.33
C TYR A 31 -22.25 -6.54 1.85
N ARG A 32 -23.10 -7.18 1.04
CA ARG A 32 -22.89 -7.34 -0.41
C ARG A 32 -22.74 -5.99 -1.13
N GLY A 33 -23.59 -5.02 -0.79
CA GLY A 33 -23.51 -3.66 -1.33
C GLY A 33 -22.17 -2.99 -1.04
N ARG A 34 -21.73 -3.04 0.23
CA ARG A 34 -20.44 -2.48 0.65
C ARG A 34 -19.25 -3.15 -0.06
N VAL A 35 -19.29 -4.48 -0.23
CA VAL A 35 -18.27 -5.22 -1.00
C VAL A 35 -18.23 -4.72 -2.45
N LEU A 36 -19.39 -4.59 -3.10
CA LEU A 36 -19.48 -4.08 -4.47
C LEU A 36 -18.91 -2.67 -4.61
N ASP A 37 -19.26 -1.76 -3.71
CA ASP A 37 -18.79 -0.37 -3.74
C ASP A 37 -17.26 -0.29 -3.57
N VAL A 38 -16.71 -1.08 -2.66
CA VAL A 38 -15.26 -1.20 -2.48
C VAL A 38 -14.58 -1.71 -3.75
N PHE A 39 -15.07 -2.80 -4.36
CA PHE A 39 -14.43 -3.36 -5.54
C PHE A 39 -14.65 -2.54 -6.82
N ASN A 40 -15.73 -1.77 -6.90
CA ASN A 40 -15.89 -0.77 -7.96
C ASN A 40 -14.79 0.31 -7.86
N ASN A 41 -14.53 0.81 -6.65
CA ASN A 41 -13.43 1.76 -6.42
C ASN A 41 -12.05 1.16 -6.75
N VAL A 42 -11.81 -0.10 -6.35
CA VAL A 42 -10.58 -0.82 -6.68
C VAL A 42 -10.40 -0.94 -8.18
N ARG A 43 -11.44 -1.36 -8.92
CA ARG A 43 -11.38 -1.49 -10.39
C ARG A 43 -11.01 -0.16 -11.05
N GLU A 44 -11.61 0.95 -10.63
CA GLU A 44 -11.24 2.28 -11.11
C GLU A 44 -9.78 2.65 -10.82
N CYS A 45 -9.30 2.34 -9.62
CA CYS A 45 -7.92 2.58 -9.20
C CYS A 45 -6.93 1.79 -10.08
N LEU A 46 -7.19 0.49 -10.29
CA LEU A 46 -6.36 -0.37 -11.14
C LEU A 46 -6.39 0.05 -12.61
N ASP A 47 -7.55 0.48 -13.11
CA ASP A 47 -7.71 1.03 -14.46
C ASP A 47 -6.81 2.26 -14.67
N ARG A 48 -6.78 3.18 -13.69
CA ARG A 48 -5.90 4.35 -13.73
C ARG A 48 -4.42 3.94 -13.69
N LEU A 49 -4.08 2.97 -12.85
CA LEU A 49 -2.72 2.46 -12.73
C LEU A 49 -2.25 1.79 -14.04
N SER A 50 -3.07 0.91 -14.61
CA SER A 50 -2.79 0.22 -15.88
C SER A 50 -2.59 1.20 -17.05
N ARG A 51 -3.46 2.22 -17.18
CA ARG A 51 -3.32 3.26 -18.22
C ARG A 51 -2.01 4.02 -18.13
N ARG A 52 -1.44 4.16 -16.92
CA ARG A 52 -0.18 4.88 -16.67
C ARG A 52 1.05 3.99 -16.80
N ALA A 53 0.96 2.73 -16.41
CA ALA A 53 2.03 1.74 -16.55
C ALA A 53 2.34 1.40 -18.02
N GLY A 54 1.43 1.72 -18.94
CA GLY A 54 1.51 1.28 -20.33
C GLY A 54 0.79 -0.05 -20.51
N ARG A 55 0.22 -0.27 -21.71
CA ARG A 55 -0.76 -1.35 -21.98
C ARG A 55 -0.19 -2.78 -21.94
N THR A 56 1.03 -2.98 -21.46
CA THR A 56 1.70 -4.28 -21.45
C THR A 56 1.09 -5.26 -20.46
N VAL A 57 0.51 -4.79 -19.35
CA VAL A 57 -0.19 -5.63 -18.39
C VAL A 57 -1.61 -5.08 -18.18
N GLY A 58 -2.61 -5.89 -18.54
CA GLY A 58 -4.02 -5.56 -18.32
C GLY A 58 -4.35 -5.48 -16.83
N VAL A 59 -5.56 -5.05 -16.51
CA VAL A 59 -6.08 -5.15 -15.13
C VAL A 59 -6.22 -6.64 -14.79
N PRO A 60 -5.60 -7.11 -13.69
CA PRO A 60 -5.62 -8.52 -13.34
C PRO A 60 -7.01 -8.94 -12.87
N ASP A 61 -7.34 -10.21 -13.05
CA ASP A 61 -8.52 -10.79 -12.42
C ASP A 61 -8.34 -10.79 -10.89
N ILE A 62 -9.43 -10.52 -10.16
CA ILE A 62 -9.46 -10.54 -8.70
C ILE A 62 -10.24 -11.77 -8.27
N ARG A 63 -9.59 -12.63 -7.48
CA ARG A 63 -10.17 -13.87 -6.97
C ARG A 63 -10.23 -13.84 -5.46
N VAL A 64 -11.20 -14.57 -4.90
CA VAL A 64 -11.41 -14.61 -3.45
C VAL A 64 -11.20 -16.03 -2.93
N LYS A 65 -10.22 -16.18 -2.02
CA LYS A 65 -10.01 -17.37 -1.22
C LYS A 65 -10.91 -17.32 0.02
N LEU A 66 -11.76 -18.33 0.19
CA LEU A 66 -12.71 -18.42 1.31
C LEU A 66 -12.02 -18.82 2.61
N SER A 67 -11.20 -17.92 3.16
CA SER A 67 -10.42 -18.09 4.38
C SER A 67 -10.51 -16.83 5.25
N ASP A 68 -10.49 -17.01 6.57
CA ASP A 68 -10.48 -15.91 7.55
C ASP A 68 -9.08 -15.34 7.81
N LYS A 69 -8.04 -15.96 7.23
CA LYS A 69 -6.70 -15.37 7.18
C LYS A 69 -6.78 -14.02 6.47
N LYS A 70 -5.88 -13.09 6.82
CA LYS A 70 -5.84 -11.74 6.25
C LYS A 70 -4.65 -11.60 5.32
N THR A 71 -4.76 -12.21 4.15
CA THR A 71 -3.70 -12.21 3.14
C THR A 71 -4.20 -11.76 1.78
N ALA A 72 -3.29 -11.21 1.00
CA ALA A 72 -3.42 -10.88 -0.41
C ALA A 72 -2.14 -11.35 -1.09
N GLU A 73 -2.24 -11.87 -2.31
CA GLU A 73 -1.06 -12.26 -3.10
C GLU A 73 -1.34 -12.14 -4.60
N ALA A 74 -0.34 -11.63 -5.33
CA ALA A 74 -0.26 -11.78 -6.77
C ALA A 74 0.20 -13.20 -7.13
N ASN A 75 -0.62 -13.95 -7.86
CA ASN A 75 -0.25 -15.31 -8.26
C ASN A 75 0.51 -15.34 -9.61
N PRO A 76 1.28 -16.40 -9.88
CA PRO A 76 2.04 -16.54 -11.13
C PRO A 76 1.19 -16.56 -12.41
N LEU A 77 -0.12 -16.78 -12.29
CA LEU A 77 -1.06 -16.76 -13.42
C LEU A 77 -1.55 -15.35 -13.78
N GLY A 78 -1.07 -14.32 -13.08
CA GLY A 78 -1.41 -12.92 -13.35
C GLY A 78 -2.76 -12.48 -12.76
N SER A 79 -3.22 -13.14 -11.70
CA SER A 79 -4.39 -12.74 -10.93
C SER A 79 -4.01 -12.35 -9.50
N ILE A 80 -4.84 -11.52 -8.87
CA ILE A 80 -4.69 -11.16 -7.46
C ILE A 80 -5.67 -12.00 -6.65
N VAL A 81 -5.15 -12.74 -5.68
CA VAL A 81 -5.95 -13.57 -4.78
C VAL A 81 -6.05 -12.85 -3.43
N LEU A 82 -7.27 -12.54 -3.03
CA LEU A 82 -7.60 -11.94 -1.75
C LEU A 82 -8.30 -12.98 -0.87
N THR A 83 -8.03 -12.99 0.41
CA THR A 83 -8.82 -13.77 1.37
C THR A 83 -10.13 -13.07 1.76
N ARG A 84 -11.16 -13.81 2.15
CA ARG A 84 -12.35 -13.19 2.79
C ARG A 84 -11.94 -12.36 4.02
N GLY A 85 -11.00 -12.86 4.82
CA GLY A 85 -10.53 -12.16 6.01
C GLY A 85 -9.91 -10.78 5.72
N ILE A 86 -9.21 -10.59 4.60
CA ILE A 86 -8.68 -9.27 4.23
C ILE A 86 -9.79 -8.30 3.80
N ILE A 87 -10.85 -8.80 3.15
CA ILE A 87 -12.04 -8.03 2.77
C ILE A 87 -12.79 -7.58 4.02
N ASP A 88 -13.08 -8.52 4.93
CA ASP A 88 -13.72 -8.25 6.22
C ASP A 88 -12.91 -7.28 7.06
N HIS A 89 -11.58 -7.40 7.04
CA HIS A 89 -10.70 -6.48 7.74
C HIS A 89 -10.86 -5.05 7.23
N CYS A 90 -10.85 -4.82 5.92
CA CYS A 90 -11.03 -3.48 5.36
C CYS A 90 -12.42 -2.91 5.69
N LEU A 91 -13.47 -3.72 5.58
CA LEU A 91 -14.85 -3.29 5.85
C LEU A 91 -15.15 -3.06 7.34
N SER A 92 -14.39 -3.69 8.23
CA SER A 92 -14.52 -3.51 9.68
C SER A 92 -13.57 -2.46 10.26
N LEU A 93 -12.68 -1.90 9.42
CA LEU A 93 -11.69 -0.94 9.86
C LEU A 93 -12.38 0.34 10.36
N LYS A 94 -12.32 0.53 11.68
CA LYS A 94 -12.74 1.78 12.30
C LYS A 94 -11.56 2.73 12.28
N THR A 95 -11.56 3.66 11.34
CA THR A 95 -10.70 4.83 11.46
C THR A 95 -11.40 5.73 12.49
N PRO A 96 -10.76 6.05 13.64
CA PRO A 96 -11.27 7.07 14.54
C PRO A 96 -11.54 8.28 13.66
N ALA A 97 -12.82 8.64 13.55
CA ALA A 97 -13.24 9.67 12.64
C ALA A 97 -12.37 10.89 12.94
N PHE A 98 -11.78 11.50 11.91
CA PHE A 98 -10.97 12.72 12.00
C PHE A 98 -11.64 13.89 12.76
N GLN A 99 -12.89 13.70 13.21
CA GLN A 99 -13.76 14.57 13.99
C GLN A 99 -13.18 15.10 15.31
N GLU A 100 -12.14 14.49 15.89
CA GLU A 100 -11.57 15.01 17.15
C GLU A 100 -10.62 16.21 16.97
N ARG A 101 -10.37 16.65 15.73
CA ARG A 101 -9.62 17.88 15.45
C ARG A 101 -10.51 18.85 14.67
N PRO A 102 -10.82 20.05 15.21
CA PRO A 102 -11.65 21.06 14.54
C PRO A 102 -11.13 21.56 13.18
N GLU A 103 -9.91 21.14 12.82
CA GLU A 103 -9.09 21.69 11.74
C GLU A 103 -8.81 20.64 10.64
N ASP A 104 -9.24 19.39 10.83
CA ASP A 104 -8.96 18.28 9.92
C ASP A 104 -10.17 17.93 9.02
N PRO A 105 -9.92 17.32 7.83
CA PRO A 105 -10.81 17.43 6.68
C PRO A 105 -12.13 16.68 6.85
N ALA A 106 -13.23 17.31 6.45
CA ALA A 106 -14.58 16.75 6.33
C ALA A 106 -14.71 15.53 5.38
N LEU A 107 -13.60 15.01 4.85
CA LEU A 107 -13.53 13.98 3.82
C LEU A 107 -14.19 12.66 4.23
N PHE A 108 -13.91 12.14 5.43
CA PHE A 108 -14.51 10.88 5.90
C PHE A 108 -15.99 11.02 6.30
N ALA A 109 -16.50 12.25 6.40
CA ALA A 109 -17.93 12.48 6.58
C ALA A 109 -18.71 12.35 5.26
N LEU A 110 -18.03 12.35 4.11
CA LEU A 110 -18.67 12.22 2.79
C LEU A 110 -19.11 10.79 2.51
N ASP A 111 -18.32 9.80 2.94
CA ASP A 111 -18.59 8.39 2.72
C ASP A 111 -18.03 7.54 3.88
N PRO A 112 -18.88 6.81 4.62
CA PRO A 112 -18.44 5.96 5.73
C PRO A 112 -17.54 4.79 5.31
N ASP A 113 -17.61 4.39 4.03
CA ASP A 113 -16.81 3.29 3.47
C ASP A 113 -15.53 3.76 2.78
N LEU A 114 -15.26 5.07 2.74
CA LEU A 114 -14.06 5.64 2.10
C LEU A 114 -12.76 5.01 2.61
N ALA A 115 -12.66 4.76 3.92
CA ALA A 115 -11.48 4.11 4.49
C ALA A 115 -11.30 2.67 3.98
N ALA A 116 -12.39 1.91 3.87
CA ALA A 116 -12.38 0.56 3.34
C ALA A 116 -12.05 0.54 1.84
N MET A 117 -12.61 1.47 1.06
CA MET A 117 -12.33 1.65 -0.36
C MET A 117 -10.84 1.94 -0.59
N LEU A 118 -10.29 2.95 0.09
CA LEU A 118 -8.89 3.35 -0.05
C LEU A 118 -7.95 2.26 0.46
N GLY A 119 -8.32 1.55 1.53
CA GLY A 119 -7.54 0.46 2.08
C GLY A 119 -7.46 -0.74 1.15
N MET A 120 -8.60 -1.18 0.61
CA MET A 120 -8.60 -2.25 -0.38
C MET A 120 -7.88 -1.82 -1.67
N ALA A 121 -8.07 -0.57 -2.11
CA ALA A 121 -7.36 -0.04 -3.27
C ALA A 121 -5.84 -0.07 -3.06
N TRP A 122 -5.35 0.23 -1.84
CA TRP A 122 -3.92 0.11 -1.51
C TRP A 122 -3.45 -1.35 -1.62
N ILE A 123 -4.13 -2.29 -0.97
CA ILE A 123 -3.77 -3.72 -0.95
C ILE A 123 -3.70 -4.28 -2.38
N VAL A 124 -4.74 -4.06 -3.17
CA VAL A 124 -4.80 -4.61 -4.53
C VAL A 124 -3.83 -3.90 -5.47
N SER A 125 -3.58 -2.60 -5.27
CA SER A 125 -2.56 -1.89 -6.06
C SER A 125 -1.13 -2.35 -5.71
N HIS A 126 -0.88 -2.73 -4.45
CA HIS A 126 0.39 -3.31 -4.02
C HIS A 126 0.63 -4.64 -4.74
N GLU A 127 -0.32 -5.57 -4.69
CA GLU A 127 -0.21 -6.85 -5.42
C GLU A 127 -0.11 -6.64 -6.94
N TYR A 128 -0.86 -5.70 -7.49
CA TYR A 128 -0.78 -5.39 -8.91
C TYR A 128 0.62 -4.89 -9.29
N ALA A 129 1.29 -4.12 -8.43
CA ALA A 129 2.66 -3.67 -8.65
C ALA A 129 3.61 -4.83 -8.86
N HIS A 130 3.53 -5.90 -8.06
CA HIS A 130 4.37 -7.10 -8.28
C HIS A 130 4.18 -7.71 -9.67
N LEU A 131 2.96 -7.68 -10.21
CA LEU A 131 2.67 -8.18 -11.56
C LEU A 131 3.23 -7.26 -12.63
N TYR A 132 2.81 -5.98 -12.67
CA TYR A 132 3.14 -5.11 -13.80
C TYR A 132 4.58 -4.59 -13.77
N ARG A 133 5.21 -4.52 -12.59
CA ARG A 133 6.63 -4.25 -12.42
C ARG A 133 7.50 -5.49 -12.65
N ALA A 134 6.88 -6.63 -12.96
CA ALA A 134 7.56 -7.88 -13.28
C ALA A 134 8.51 -8.34 -12.17
N HIS A 135 8.14 -8.15 -10.89
CA HIS A 135 8.98 -8.54 -9.75
C HIS A 135 9.36 -10.02 -9.80
N HIS A 136 8.43 -10.90 -10.16
CA HIS A 136 8.70 -12.34 -10.34
C HIS A 136 9.80 -12.63 -11.39
N ALA A 137 9.82 -11.87 -12.49
CA ALA A 137 10.81 -12.08 -13.56
C ALA A 137 12.20 -11.57 -13.15
N VAL A 138 12.22 -10.47 -12.38
CA VAL A 138 13.46 -9.95 -11.79
C VAL A 138 13.97 -10.88 -10.70
N GLU A 139 13.09 -11.46 -9.88
CA GLU A 139 13.43 -12.47 -8.87
C GLU A 139 14.05 -13.71 -9.52
N ALA A 140 13.45 -14.22 -10.60
CA ALA A 140 14.00 -15.34 -11.35
C ALA A 140 15.39 -15.03 -11.95
N PHE A 141 15.71 -13.76 -12.18
CA PHE A 141 16.98 -13.31 -12.73
C PHE A 141 18.05 -13.04 -11.66
N LEU A 142 17.69 -12.37 -10.55
CA LEU A 142 18.62 -11.97 -9.48
C LEU A 142 18.69 -12.99 -8.33
N GLY A 143 17.74 -13.90 -8.23
CA GLY A 143 17.53 -14.77 -7.08
C GLY A 143 16.67 -14.13 -5.99
N SER A 144 16.15 -14.97 -5.09
CA SER A 144 15.29 -14.58 -3.95
C SER A 144 16.09 -14.11 -2.74
N GLU A 145 17.11 -13.27 -2.95
CA GLU A 145 17.88 -12.70 -1.85
C GLU A 145 17.04 -11.71 -1.03
N VAL A 146 17.27 -11.62 0.28
CA VAL A 146 16.46 -10.78 1.19
C VAL A 146 16.38 -9.32 0.72
N TYR A 147 17.49 -8.75 0.24
CA TYR A 147 17.49 -7.37 -0.24
C TYR A 147 16.65 -7.19 -1.52
N VAL A 148 16.54 -8.22 -2.37
CA VAL A 148 15.74 -8.21 -3.60
C VAL A 148 14.25 -8.18 -3.23
N LEU A 149 13.83 -9.11 -2.38
CA LEU A 149 12.45 -9.20 -1.92
C LEU A 149 12.02 -7.93 -1.18
N ARG A 150 12.85 -7.45 -0.25
CA ARG A 150 12.62 -6.19 0.47
C ARG A 150 12.49 -4.99 -0.48
N ALA A 151 13.30 -4.95 -1.54
CA ALA A 151 13.25 -3.89 -2.56
C ALA A 151 11.97 -3.95 -3.42
N PHE A 152 11.43 -5.16 -3.68
CA PHE A 152 10.14 -5.32 -4.35
C PHE A 152 8.98 -4.82 -3.50
N GLU A 153 8.96 -5.16 -2.22
CA GLU A 153 7.96 -4.67 -1.26
C GLU A 153 7.99 -3.14 -1.16
N HIS A 154 9.19 -2.56 -1.14
CA HIS A 154 9.38 -1.12 -1.18
C HIS A 154 8.75 -0.49 -2.44
N ASP A 155 9.09 -0.98 -3.63
CA ASP A 155 8.53 -0.46 -4.88
C ASP A 155 7.00 -0.60 -4.93
N ALA A 156 6.47 -1.75 -4.50
CA ALA A 156 5.04 -2.01 -4.44
C ALA A 156 4.31 -1.06 -3.48
N ASP A 157 4.88 -0.77 -2.31
CA ASP A 157 4.35 0.20 -1.35
C ASP A 157 4.29 1.62 -1.93
N LEU A 158 5.34 2.06 -2.62
CA LEU A 158 5.39 3.39 -3.24
C LEU A 158 4.35 3.55 -4.35
N VAL A 159 4.24 2.52 -5.20
CA VAL A 159 3.24 2.46 -6.27
C VAL A 159 1.84 2.50 -5.69
N ALA A 160 1.55 1.66 -4.71
CA ALA A 160 0.23 1.59 -4.07
C ALA A 160 -0.14 2.91 -3.39
N ALA A 161 0.80 3.53 -2.68
CA ALA A 161 0.57 4.84 -2.05
C ALA A 161 0.25 5.93 -3.10
N ALA A 162 0.98 5.96 -4.22
CA ALA A 162 0.70 6.88 -5.30
C ALA A 162 -0.66 6.60 -5.96
N ALA A 163 -1.01 5.34 -6.19
CA ALA A 163 -2.29 4.94 -6.77
C ALA A 163 -3.48 5.42 -5.93
N VAL A 164 -3.42 5.19 -4.61
CA VAL A 164 -4.47 5.62 -3.66
C VAL A 164 -4.56 7.15 -3.59
N PHE A 165 -3.42 7.85 -3.56
CA PHE A 165 -3.41 9.32 -3.59
C PHE A 165 -4.11 9.85 -4.85
N ARG A 166 -3.79 9.28 -6.01
CA ARG A 166 -4.38 9.69 -7.30
C ARG A 166 -5.85 9.32 -7.41
N GLN A 167 -6.26 8.18 -6.89
CA GLN A 167 -7.66 7.79 -6.82
C GLN A 167 -8.43 8.79 -5.95
N LEU A 168 -7.95 9.08 -4.74
CA LEU A 168 -8.61 10.06 -3.88
C LEU A 168 -8.64 11.45 -4.51
N GLN A 169 -7.52 11.91 -5.08
CA GLN A 169 -7.45 13.18 -5.81
C GLN A 169 -8.50 13.26 -6.93
N SER A 170 -8.81 12.15 -7.60
CA SER A 170 -9.85 12.12 -8.63
C SER A 170 -11.28 12.20 -8.09
N ILE A 171 -11.51 11.68 -6.88
CA ILE A 171 -12.83 11.67 -6.24
C ILE A 171 -13.12 13.04 -5.60
N VAL A 172 -12.13 13.65 -4.95
CA VAL A 172 -12.37 14.80 -4.06
C VAL A 172 -11.42 15.99 -4.31
N GLY A 173 -10.44 15.88 -5.21
CA GLY A 173 -9.41 16.90 -5.41
C GLY A 173 -9.92 18.24 -5.97
N PHE A 174 -11.16 18.28 -6.48
CA PHE A 174 -11.81 19.54 -6.87
C PHE A 174 -12.50 20.25 -5.69
N LEU A 175 -12.72 19.55 -4.58
CA LEU A 175 -13.36 20.08 -3.36
C LEU A 175 -12.34 20.43 -2.28
N PHE A 176 -11.23 19.71 -2.23
CA PHE A 176 -10.27 19.82 -1.13
C PHE A 176 -8.87 20.19 -1.64
N PRO A 177 -8.11 21.00 -0.88
CA PRO A 177 -6.71 21.26 -1.16
C PRO A 177 -5.87 19.98 -1.22
N ASP A 178 -4.82 19.98 -2.06
CA ASP A 178 -3.86 18.87 -2.23
C ASP A 178 -3.38 18.29 -0.90
N ILE A 179 -3.03 19.15 0.06
CA ILE A 179 -2.55 18.68 1.37
C ILE A 179 -3.58 17.86 2.12
N GLN A 180 -4.86 18.21 2.06
CA GLN A 180 -5.93 17.47 2.75
C GLN A 180 -6.15 16.10 2.10
N VAL A 181 -6.03 16.02 0.77
CA VAL A 181 -6.02 14.74 0.04
C VAL A 181 -4.86 13.87 0.53
N ARG A 182 -3.64 14.41 0.62
CA ARG A 182 -2.46 13.66 1.09
C ARG A 182 -2.62 13.20 2.54
N GLN A 183 -3.13 14.04 3.44
CA GLN A 183 -3.37 13.69 4.84
C GLN A 183 -4.40 12.55 4.94
N CYS A 184 -5.50 12.64 4.19
CA CYS A 184 -6.51 11.58 4.12
C CYS A 184 -5.93 10.27 3.57
N THR A 185 -5.14 10.32 2.49
CA THR A 185 -4.43 9.16 1.95
C THR A 185 -3.51 8.53 2.98
N LEU A 186 -2.64 9.33 3.61
CA LEU A 186 -1.68 8.85 4.61
C LEU A 186 -2.40 8.15 5.77
N SER A 187 -3.49 8.73 6.28
CA SER A 187 -4.24 8.15 7.38
C SER A 187 -4.97 6.88 7.00
N SER A 188 -5.58 6.80 5.82
CA SER A 188 -6.20 5.56 5.33
C SER A 188 -5.18 4.43 5.24
N ILE A 189 -4.01 4.70 4.65
CA ILE A 189 -2.94 3.71 4.53
C ILE A 189 -2.38 3.35 5.91
N TYR A 190 -2.17 4.33 6.80
CA TYR A 190 -1.70 4.08 8.17
C TYR A 190 -2.55 3.01 8.85
N TRP A 191 -3.88 3.18 8.86
CA TRP A 191 -4.76 2.28 9.59
C TRP A 191 -4.77 0.88 9.02
N ILE A 192 -4.71 0.75 7.70
CA ILE A 192 -4.60 -0.55 7.04
C ILE A 192 -3.29 -1.23 7.41
N VAL A 193 -2.14 -0.62 7.10
CA VAL A 193 -0.83 -1.26 7.33
C VAL A 193 -0.60 -1.53 8.82
N ARG A 194 -1.06 -0.64 9.71
CA ARG A 194 -0.85 -0.77 11.16
C ARG A 194 -1.70 -1.87 11.80
N THR A 195 -2.88 -2.17 11.25
CA THR A 195 -3.85 -3.12 11.85
C THR A 195 -3.96 -4.45 11.12
N LEU A 196 -3.28 -4.58 9.98
CA LEU A 196 -2.94 -5.89 9.45
C LEU A 196 -2.10 -6.62 10.50
N PRO A 197 -2.47 -7.87 10.85
CA PRO A 197 -1.62 -8.66 11.73
C PRO A 197 -0.26 -8.75 11.06
N ASP A 198 0.80 -8.37 11.79
CA ASP A 198 2.15 -8.56 11.30
C ASP A 198 2.26 -10.01 10.87
N THR A 199 2.47 -10.23 9.57
CA THR A 199 3.12 -11.44 9.07
C THR A 199 4.57 -11.34 9.51
N HIS A 200 4.80 -11.39 10.83
CA HIS A 200 6.07 -11.80 11.43
C HIS A 200 6.32 -13.28 11.14
N ASP A 201 6.06 -13.68 9.90
CA ASP A 201 6.67 -14.82 9.28
C ASP A 201 8.16 -14.48 9.38
N ARG A 202 8.87 -15.24 10.19
CA ARG A 202 10.30 -15.06 10.48
C ARG A 202 11.19 -15.19 9.22
N THR A 203 10.58 -15.20 8.05
CA THR A 203 11.15 -15.22 6.71
C THR A 203 11.73 -13.86 6.30
N GLY A 204 11.32 -12.75 6.93
CA GLY A 204 11.91 -11.42 6.71
C GLY A 204 11.61 -10.82 5.33
N VAL A 205 10.56 -11.31 4.66
CA VAL A 205 10.18 -10.90 3.30
C VAL A 205 9.41 -9.58 3.32
N HIS A 206 8.46 -9.40 4.24
CA HIS A 206 7.76 -8.12 4.42
C HIS A 206 8.49 -7.24 5.43
N PRO A 207 8.84 -5.99 5.08
CA PRO A 207 9.49 -5.08 6.01
C PRO A 207 8.57 -4.73 7.19
N PRO A 208 9.13 -4.39 8.36
CA PRO A 208 8.35 -3.96 9.51
C PRO A 208 7.52 -2.71 9.19
N PHE A 209 6.39 -2.53 9.89
CA PHE A 209 5.51 -1.38 9.74
C PHE A 209 6.27 -0.03 9.71
N SER A 210 7.24 0.14 10.61
CA SER A 210 7.99 1.39 10.73
C SER A 210 8.75 1.77 9.46
N GLU A 211 9.32 0.78 8.77
CA GLU A 211 10.00 0.93 7.50
C GLU A 211 9.02 1.26 6.38
N ARG A 212 7.99 0.43 6.20
CA ARG A 212 6.98 0.61 5.14
C ARG A 212 6.33 1.98 5.22
N PHE A 213 5.87 2.35 6.41
CA PHE A 213 5.13 3.59 6.62
C PHE A 213 6.02 4.85 6.49
N PHE A 214 7.31 4.77 6.83
CA PHE A 214 8.25 5.86 6.56
C PHE A 214 8.38 6.13 5.05
N GLN A 215 8.51 5.07 4.25
CA GLN A 215 8.67 5.19 2.79
C GLN A 215 7.38 5.70 2.14
N ILE A 216 6.21 5.25 2.60
CA ILE A 216 4.91 5.76 2.19
C ILE A 216 4.79 7.25 2.50
N LEU A 217 5.19 7.69 3.70
CA LEU A 217 5.19 9.10 4.06
C LEU A 217 6.11 9.91 3.13
N LEU A 218 7.34 9.46 2.89
CA LEU A 218 8.27 10.11 1.97
C LEU A 218 7.69 10.20 0.56
N LYS A 219 7.03 9.14 0.09
CA LYS A 219 6.34 9.13 -1.20
C LYS A 219 5.25 10.19 -1.28
N LEU A 220 4.41 10.27 -0.26
CA LEU A 220 3.32 11.24 -0.20
C LEU A 220 3.81 12.68 0.00
N VAL A 221 5.03 12.89 0.49
CA VAL A 221 5.67 14.22 0.52
C VAL A 221 6.11 14.65 -0.89
N THR A 222 6.70 13.71 -1.64
CA THR A 222 7.44 14.01 -2.88
C THR A 222 6.65 13.76 -4.16
N VAL A 223 5.54 13.01 -4.11
CA VAL A 223 4.68 12.80 -5.28
C VAL A 223 4.15 14.14 -5.78
N VAL A 224 4.38 14.45 -7.04
CA VAL A 224 3.95 15.71 -7.64
C VAL A 224 2.43 15.79 -7.69
N THR A 225 1.85 16.97 -7.71
CA THR A 225 0.39 17.16 -7.75
C THR A 225 -0.13 17.02 -9.17
N ASP A 226 0.61 17.57 -10.14
CA ASP A 226 0.34 17.51 -11.57
C ASP A 226 1.66 17.56 -12.37
N GLY A 227 1.57 17.51 -13.70
CA GLY A 227 2.74 17.49 -14.59
C GLY A 227 3.53 18.81 -14.66
N SER A 228 3.06 19.88 -14.01
CA SER A 228 3.75 21.19 -13.94
C SER A 228 4.67 21.32 -12.73
N GLU A 229 4.43 20.53 -11.68
CA GLU A 229 5.23 20.55 -10.47
C GLU A 229 6.60 19.89 -10.68
N ILE A 230 7.64 20.51 -10.14
CA ILE A 230 9.00 19.99 -10.18
C ILE A 230 9.18 19.00 -9.03
N TYR A 231 9.66 17.80 -9.37
CA TYR A 231 9.99 16.78 -8.40
C TYR A 231 11.15 17.22 -7.50
N ASP A 232 10.94 17.13 -6.19
CA ASP A 232 11.85 17.60 -5.14
C ASP A 232 12.07 16.49 -4.09
N PRO A 233 12.85 15.44 -4.43
CA PRO A 233 13.06 14.29 -3.56
C PRO A 233 13.82 14.66 -2.27
N ASP A 234 14.65 15.71 -2.32
CA ASP A 234 15.47 16.17 -1.20
C ASP A 234 14.73 17.18 -0.30
N CYS A 235 13.45 17.47 -0.59
CA CYS A 235 12.62 18.41 0.17
C CYS A 235 13.27 19.80 0.35
N LEU A 236 13.92 20.32 -0.70
CA LEU A 236 14.61 21.60 -0.66
C LEU A 236 13.66 22.78 -0.87
N ARG A 237 12.51 22.55 -1.49
CA ARG A 237 11.51 23.59 -1.79
C ARG A 237 10.59 23.82 -0.60
N HIS A 238 10.14 25.06 -0.45
CA HIS A 238 9.23 25.44 0.63
C HIS A 238 7.92 24.63 0.61
N GLU A 239 7.35 24.39 -0.58
CA GLU A 239 6.10 23.65 -0.71
C GLU A 239 6.24 22.20 -0.21
N THR A 240 7.33 21.52 -0.58
CA THR A 240 7.63 20.15 -0.13
C THR A 240 7.90 20.10 1.38
N GLN A 241 8.58 21.11 1.93
CA GLN A 241 8.83 21.22 3.38
C GLN A 241 7.53 21.36 4.18
N VAL A 242 6.60 22.20 3.69
CA VAL A 242 5.27 22.36 4.31
C VAL A 242 4.49 21.05 4.27
N ARG A 243 4.48 20.34 3.13
CA ARG A 243 3.86 19.01 3.02
C ARG A 243 4.44 18.03 4.05
N ARG A 244 5.77 17.95 4.14
CA ARG A 244 6.48 17.11 5.11
C ARG A 244 6.00 17.38 6.54
N GLU A 245 5.98 18.64 6.96
CA GLU A 245 5.56 19.01 8.32
C GLU A 245 4.12 18.59 8.64
N LEU A 246 3.19 18.85 7.71
CA LEU A 246 1.78 18.54 7.88
C LEU A 246 1.50 17.03 7.84
N LEU A 247 2.19 16.28 6.99
CA LEU A 247 2.08 14.83 6.93
C LEU A 247 2.70 14.16 8.16
N ILE A 248 3.82 14.65 8.69
CA ILE A 248 4.37 14.16 9.97
C ILE A 248 3.38 14.41 11.11
N LYS A 249 2.76 15.59 11.20
CA LYS A 249 1.72 15.89 12.21
C LYS A 249 0.53 14.94 12.10
N THR A 250 0.18 14.54 10.88
CA THR A 250 -0.90 13.59 10.59
C THR A 250 -0.53 12.18 11.03
N ALA A 251 0.67 11.70 10.70
CA ALA A 251 1.20 10.42 11.20
C ALA A 251 1.22 10.37 12.74
N VAL A 252 1.64 11.46 13.40
CA VAL A 252 1.61 11.60 14.86
C VAL A 252 0.19 11.50 15.41
N ALA A 253 -0.79 12.08 14.71
CA ALA A 253 -2.20 11.99 15.07
C ALA A 253 -2.69 10.55 15.05
N CYS A 254 -2.44 9.85 13.95
CA CYS A 254 -2.89 8.47 13.75
C CYS A 254 -2.33 7.54 14.83
N GLU A 255 -1.03 7.65 15.13
CA GLU A 255 -0.41 6.84 16.18
C GLU A 255 -0.93 7.17 17.58
N LYS A 256 -1.17 8.45 17.89
CA LYS A 256 -1.80 8.82 19.17
C LYS A 256 -3.19 8.22 19.30
N ALA A 257 -3.99 8.27 18.22
CA ALA A 257 -5.32 7.67 18.19
C ALA A 257 -5.25 6.14 18.31
N HIS A 258 -4.35 5.48 17.60
CA HIS A 258 -4.12 4.04 17.69
C HIS A 258 -3.77 3.59 19.10
N LYS A 259 -2.83 4.28 19.77
CA LYS A 259 -2.49 4.01 21.19
C LYS A 259 -3.62 4.32 22.17
N GLY A 260 -4.58 5.16 21.78
CA GLY A 260 -5.77 5.47 22.56
C GLY A 260 -6.82 4.35 22.46
N CYS A 261 -6.96 3.74 21.28
CA CYS A 261 -7.92 2.66 21.02
C CYS A 261 -7.39 1.27 21.40
N ASN A 262 -6.08 1.04 21.29
CA ASN A 262 -5.44 -0.25 21.54
C ASN A 262 -4.63 -0.24 22.85
N ASP A 263 -4.48 -1.42 23.44
CA ASP A 263 -3.81 -1.61 24.73
C ASP A 263 -2.38 -1.04 24.70
N ARG A 264 -1.99 -0.30 25.74
CA ARG A 264 -0.74 0.52 25.79
C ARG A 264 0.57 -0.29 25.72
N SER A 265 0.49 -1.60 25.55
CA SER A 265 1.60 -2.56 25.62
C SER A 265 2.32 -2.79 24.28
N SER A 266 1.75 -2.41 23.14
CA SER A 266 2.46 -2.47 21.86
C SER A 266 3.57 -1.41 21.83
N LYS A 267 4.79 -1.78 21.41
CA LYS A 267 5.84 -0.80 21.10
C LYS A 267 5.26 0.27 20.16
N GLY A 268 5.58 1.53 20.45
CA GLY A 268 5.06 2.63 19.65
C GLY A 268 5.75 2.70 18.29
N TYR A 269 5.01 3.05 17.25
CA TYR A 269 5.56 3.29 15.91
C TYR A 269 6.75 4.26 15.97
N PHE A 270 6.65 5.35 16.71
CA PHE A 270 7.72 6.35 16.77
C PHE A 270 9.01 5.85 17.41
N SER A 271 8.94 4.92 18.38
CA SER A 271 10.16 4.30 18.91
C SER A 271 10.80 3.39 17.87
N GLU A 272 10.00 2.60 17.14
CA GLU A 272 10.51 1.73 16.08
C GLU A 272 11.02 2.53 14.88
N TRP A 273 10.40 3.68 14.61
CA TRP A 273 10.83 4.62 13.58
C TRP A 273 12.15 5.28 13.97
N GLN A 274 12.31 5.73 15.21
CA GLN A 274 13.59 6.25 15.69
C GLN A 274 14.69 5.19 15.56
N ASP A 275 14.45 3.96 16.03
CA ASP A 275 15.38 2.84 15.89
C ASP A 275 15.75 2.57 14.41
N TYR A 276 14.76 2.64 13.52
CA TYR A 276 14.96 2.47 12.06
C TYR A 276 15.85 3.56 11.46
N ILE A 277 15.68 4.82 11.87
CA ILE A 277 16.51 5.93 11.41
C ILE A 277 17.92 5.84 11.97
N GLU A 278 18.08 5.58 13.28
CA GLU A 278 19.38 5.48 13.95
C GLU A 278 20.25 4.36 13.37
N ARG A 279 19.64 3.31 12.82
CA ARG A 279 20.31 2.19 12.16
C ARG A 279 20.53 2.40 10.66
N ASN A 280 20.27 3.60 10.11
CA ASN A 280 20.36 3.89 8.69
C ASN A 280 19.43 3.03 7.80
N GLY A 281 18.36 2.46 8.37
CA GLY A 281 17.45 1.59 7.61
C GLY A 281 16.80 2.30 6.42
N HIS A 282 16.54 3.61 6.55
CA HIS A 282 16.02 4.48 5.49
C HIS A 282 16.97 4.65 4.31
N THR A 283 18.28 4.67 4.54
CA THR A 283 19.26 4.70 3.44
C THR A 283 19.48 3.31 2.87
N ASP A 284 19.47 2.27 3.70
CA ASP A 284 19.74 0.89 3.27
C ASP A 284 18.72 0.41 2.25
N ILE A 285 17.42 0.65 2.49
CA ILE A 285 16.38 0.28 1.51
C ILE A 285 16.53 1.03 0.19
N ILE A 286 16.95 2.30 0.22
CA ILE A 286 17.23 3.07 -1.00
C ILE A 286 18.42 2.46 -1.75
N TYR A 287 19.47 2.04 -1.04
CA TYR A 287 20.61 1.37 -1.66
C TYR A 287 20.23 0.01 -2.24
N ASP A 288 19.40 -0.77 -1.56
CA ASP A 288 18.88 -2.04 -2.07
C ASP A 288 18.04 -1.81 -3.32
N TRP A 289 17.13 -0.82 -3.29
CA TRP A 289 16.34 -0.44 -4.46
C TRP A 289 17.21 0.02 -5.62
N MET A 290 18.24 0.83 -5.39
CA MET A 290 19.17 1.27 -6.45
C MET A 290 19.87 0.12 -7.17
N LYS A 291 20.06 -1.04 -6.51
CA LYS A 291 20.63 -2.25 -7.14
C LYS A 291 19.60 -2.97 -8.00
N VAL A 292 18.34 -2.99 -7.57
CA VAL A 292 17.26 -3.79 -8.17
C VAL A 292 16.51 -3.02 -9.27
N SER A 293 16.32 -1.71 -9.09
CA SER A 293 15.48 -0.86 -9.94
C SER A 293 15.85 -0.89 -11.43
N PRO A 294 17.14 -0.95 -11.86
CA PRO A 294 17.47 -1.04 -13.28
C PRO A 294 16.96 -2.34 -13.94
N HIS A 295 16.89 -3.43 -13.17
CA HIS A 295 16.34 -4.70 -13.65
C HIS A 295 14.83 -4.61 -13.75
N VAL A 296 14.16 -4.02 -12.76
CA VAL A 296 12.73 -3.76 -12.83
C VAL A 296 12.38 -2.90 -14.06
N GLU A 297 13.12 -1.83 -14.33
CA GLU A 297 12.94 -0.99 -15.52
C GLU A 297 13.12 -1.81 -16.81
N ARG A 298 14.16 -2.65 -16.88
CA ARG A 298 14.44 -3.50 -18.04
C ARG A 298 13.35 -4.54 -18.31
N PHE A 299 12.84 -5.22 -17.28
CA PHE A 299 11.91 -6.34 -17.43
C PHE A 299 10.46 -5.87 -17.62
N SER A 300 10.05 -4.80 -16.92
CA SER A 300 8.69 -4.28 -17.02
C SER A 300 8.49 -3.27 -18.16
N GLY A 301 9.57 -2.62 -18.62
CA GLY A 301 9.49 -1.46 -19.52
C GLY A 301 8.92 -0.21 -18.85
N THR A 302 8.73 -0.23 -17.53
CA THR A 302 8.22 0.91 -16.74
C THR A 302 9.37 1.63 -16.03
N ILE A 303 9.21 2.91 -15.74
CA ILE A 303 10.26 3.71 -15.07
C ILE A 303 10.17 3.45 -13.56
N ALA A 304 11.31 3.21 -12.92
CA ALA A 304 11.36 3.01 -11.47
C ALA A 304 11.19 4.31 -10.70
N ASP A 305 10.53 4.23 -9.55
CA ASP A 305 10.42 5.34 -8.63
C ASP A 305 11.77 5.60 -7.91
N MET A 306 12.00 6.81 -7.40
CA MET A 306 13.14 7.15 -6.53
C MET A 306 14.58 6.74 -6.96
N SER A 307 14.87 6.46 -8.24
CA SER A 307 16.27 6.28 -8.65
C SER A 307 17.00 7.64 -8.69
N ARG A 308 18.19 7.73 -8.09
CA ARG A 308 19.02 8.95 -8.06
C ARG A 308 19.47 9.49 -9.44
N GLN A 309 19.27 8.75 -10.53
CA GLN A 309 19.95 9.01 -11.81
C GLN A 309 19.22 9.95 -12.79
N ASN A 310 18.06 10.54 -12.48
CA ASN A 310 17.39 11.38 -13.48
C ASN A 310 16.58 12.57 -12.88
N PRO A 311 17.04 13.82 -13.06
CA PRO A 311 16.38 15.02 -12.52
C PRO A 311 15.05 15.41 -13.21
N TYR A 312 14.61 14.68 -14.23
CA TYR A 312 13.33 14.94 -14.93
C TYR A 312 12.17 14.02 -14.51
N ARG A 313 12.33 13.19 -13.46
CA ARG A 313 11.42 12.08 -13.09
C ARG A 313 10.05 12.46 -12.47
N GLY A 314 9.75 13.74 -12.27
CA GLY A 314 8.45 14.18 -11.74
C GLY A 314 7.26 14.06 -12.67
N LYS A 315 7.46 13.88 -13.98
CA LYS A 315 6.37 14.04 -14.96
C LYS A 315 5.50 12.80 -15.18
N ILE A 316 5.78 11.67 -14.51
CA ILE A 316 5.21 10.35 -14.90
C ILE A 316 4.67 9.57 -13.68
N LEU A 317 4.17 10.24 -12.64
CA LEU A 317 3.25 9.64 -11.65
C LEU A 317 2.17 10.63 -11.26
#